data_AF-A0AAC9Z9V6-F1
#
_entry.id   AF-A0AAC9Z9V6-F1
#
_cell.length_a   1.000
_cell.length_b   1.000
_cell.length_c   1.000
_cell.angle_alpha   90.00
_cell.angle_beta   90.00
_cell.angle_gamma   90.00
#
_symmetry.space_group_name_H-M   'P 1'
#
loop_
_entity.id
_entity.type
_entity.pdbx_description
1 polymer ?
#
loop_
_entity_poly.entity_id
_entity_poly.type
_entity_poly.pdbx_seq_one_letter_code
_entity_poly.pdbx_strand_id
1 'polypeptide(L)'
;MRKRWKPVLVAVALCMTSLTMTAPLPAWAEIEQARDLMEAGQFAAAHDALWPAARSGNADAEELIGVMYAMGLGVEQDDVRAFEWYLRSAMKGHPGAQSGIGWYYEIGRGMPAPDLVRAYMWYTLSAIGGDPDAAISLEEVVKKMTPAEIDKAHVLVEDYKVWMYPFR
;
A
#
# COMPACT_ATOMS: atom_id res chain seq x y z
N MET A 1 4.73 6.00 -85.46
CA MET A 1 5.38 5.15 -84.44
C MET A 1 5.17 5.79 -83.05
N ARG A 2 4.20 5.32 -82.26
CA ARG A 2 3.91 5.86 -80.91
C ARG A 2 4.54 4.93 -79.86
N LYS A 3 5.49 5.44 -79.07
CA LYS A 3 6.17 4.69 -78.01
C LYS A 3 5.24 4.52 -76.81
N ARG A 4 4.98 3.26 -76.44
CA ARG A 4 4.15 2.83 -75.31
C ARG A 4 4.97 2.93 -74.02
N TRP A 5 4.60 3.83 -73.12
CA TRP A 5 5.15 3.89 -71.76
C TRP A 5 4.41 2.87 -70.89
N LYS A 6 5.12 1.98 -70.19
CA LYS A 6 4.55 1.13 -69.12
C LYS A 6 4.75 1.85 -67.79
N PRO A 7 3.73 2.02 -66.94
CA PRO A 7 3.93 2.55 -65.60
C PRO A 7 4.52 1.46 -64.70
N VAL A 8 5.59 1.81 -63.98
CA VAL A 8 6.12 1.02 -62.87
C VAL A 8 5.29 1.37 -61.63
N LEU A 9 4.51 0.42 -61.12
CA LEU A 9 3.80 0.55 -59.85
C LEU A 9 4.80 0.32 -58.72
N VAL A 10 5.15 1.39 -57.99
CA VAL A 10 5.88 1.29 -56.71
C VAL A 10 4.85 0.93 -55.64
N ALA A 11 4.95 -0.27 -55.10
CA ALA A 11 4.14 -0.71 -53.97
C ALA A 11 4.67 -0.07 -52.68
N VAL A 12 3.89 0.87 -52.13
CA VAL A 12 4.12 1.41 -50.78
C VAL A 12 3.58 0.39 -49.78
N ALA A 13 4.47 -0.32 -49.09
CA ALA A 13 4.09 -1.18 -47.98
C ALA A 13 3.68 -0.30 -46.78
N LEU A 14 2.38 -0.19 -46.50
CA LEU A 14 1.89 0.38 -45.25
C LEU A 14 2.24 -0.59 -44.10
N CYS A 15 3.23 -0.23 -43.29
CA CYS A 15 3.51 -0.89 -42.03
C CYS A 15 2.40 -0.48 -41.04
N MET A 16 1.34 -1.28 -40.94
CA MET A 16 0.32 -1.11 -39.90
C MET A 16 0.91 -1.54 -38.56
N THR A 17 1.57 -0.64 -37.85
CA THR A 17 1.83 -0.83 -36.42
C THR A 17 0.47 -0.77 -35.72
N SER A 18 -0.04 -1.93 -35.31
CA SER A 18 -1.20 -2.02 -34.45
C SER A 18 -0.85 -1.36 -33.11
N LEU A 19 -1.23 -0.10 -32.95
CA LEU A 19 -1.23 0.56 -31.65
C LEU A 19 -2.37 -0.06 -30.85
N THR A 20 -2.09 -1.10 -30.09
CA THR A 20 -3.04 -1.63 -29.12
C THR A 20 -3.25 -0.55 -28.07
N MET A 21 -4.36 0.17 -28.16
CA MET A 21 -4.82 1.06 -27.10
C MET A 21 -5.21 0.18 -25.92
N THR A 22 -4.25 -0.10 -25.04
CA THR A 22 -4.54 -0.60 -23.70
C THR A 22 -5.30 0.52 -22.98
N ALA A 23 -6.62 0.43 -22.95
CA ALA A 23 -7.42 1.30 -22.12
C ALA A 23 -6.98 1.11 -20.67
N PRO A 24 -6.75 2.19 -19.91
CA PRO A 24 -6.39 2.06 -18.50
C PRO A 24 -7.50 1.29 -17.80
N LEU A 25 -7.14 0.18 -17.15
CA LEU A 25 -8.08 -0.56 -16.33
C LEU A 25 -8.47 0.34 -15.15
N PRO A 26 -9.69 0.21 -14.62
CA PRO A 26 -10.04 0.93 -13.40
C PRO A 26 -9.15 0.44 -12.26
N ALA A 27 -8.69 1.35 -11.38
CA ALA A 27 -7.67 1.08 -10.36
C ALA A 27 -7.96 -0.14 -9.44
N TRP A 28 -9.24 -0.50 -9.24
CA TRP A 28 -9.61 -1.70 -8.48
C TRP A 28 -9.19 -2.99 -9.19
N ALA A 29 -9.30 -3.06 -10.53
CA ALA A 29 -8.88 -4.22 -11.31
C ALA A 29 -7.35 -4.37 -11.32
N GLU A 30 -6.62 -3.26 -11.17
CA GLU A 30 -5.15 -3.25 -11.12
C GLU A 30 -4.62 -3.79 -9.78
N ILE A 31 -5.32 -3.51 -8.67
CA ILE A 31 -4.94 -4.03 -7.33
C ILE A 31 -5.25 -5.53 -7.22
N GLU A 32 -6.41 -5.98 -7.71
CA GLU A 32 -6.74 -7.42 -7.72
C GLU A 32 -5.74 -8.21 -8.57
N GLN A 33 -5.36 -7.70 -9.75
CA GLN A 33 -4.30 -8.31 -10.54
C GLN A 33 -2.98 -8.40 -9.76
N ALA A 34 -2.60 -7.36 -9.01
CA ALA A 34 -1.40 -7.41 -8.19
C ALA A 34 -1.50 -8.45 -7.07
N ARG A 35 -2.67 -8.61 -6.44
CA ARG A 35 -2.90 -9.67 -5.44
C ARG A 35 -2.76 -11.05 -6.04
N ASP A 36 -3.35 -11.30 -7.22
CA ASP A 36 -3.17 -12.57 -7.95
C ASP A 36 -1.68 -12.86 -8.23
N LEU A 37 -0.91 -11.83 -8.62
CA LEU A 37 0.53 -11.94 -8.83
C LEU A 37 1.28 -12.27 -7.53
N MET A 38 0.89 -11.67 -6.40
CA MET A 38 1.46 -11.98 -5.08
C MET A 38 1.16 -13.43 -4.66
N GLU A 39 -0.07 -13.90 -4.86
CA GLU A 39 -0.46 -15.30 -4.59
C GLU A 39 0.31 -16.29 -5.46
N ALA A 40 0.57 -15.92 -6.72
CA ALA A 40 1.41 -16.69 -7.63
C ALA A 40 2.92 -16.60 -7.33
N GLY A 41 3.33 -15.83 -6.32
CA GLY A 41 4.73 -15.60 -5.96
C GLY A 41 5.51 -14.72 -6.93
N GLN A 42 4.82 -14.04 -7.85
CA GLN A 42 5.38 -13.13 -8.86
C GLN A 42 5.58 -11.72 -8.30
N PHE A 43 6.32 -11.61 -7.19
CA PHE A 43 6.38 -10.38 -6.41
C PHE A 43 6.96 -9.18 -7.15
N ALA A 44 7.96 -9.35 -8.01
CA ALA A 44 8.47 -8.22 -8.80
C ALA A 44 7.40 -7.64 -9.74
N ALA A 45 6.62 -8.50 -10.40
CA ALA A 45 5.52 -8.08 -11.25
C ALA A 45 4.37 -7.45 -10.45
N ALA A 46 4.07 -8.01 -9.27
CA ALA A 46 3.08 -7.42 -8.36
C ALA A 46 3.48 -6.00 -7.92
N HIS A 47 4.75 -5.78 -7.59
CA HIS A 47 5.26 -4.46 -7.23
C HIS A 47 5.05 -3.47 -8.38
N ASP A 48 5.44 -3.86 -9.59
CA ASP A 48 5.31 -3.02 -10.78
C ASP A 48 3.84 -2.69 -11.09
N ALA A 49 2.92 -3.63 -10.85
CA ALA A 49 1.49 -3.42 -10.99
C ALA A 49 0.93 -2.46 -9.92
N LEU A 50 1.39 -2.55 -8.67
CA LEU A 50 0.94 -1.68 -7.56
C LEU A 50 1.50 -0.26 -7.66
N TRP A 51 2.70 -0.11 -8.21
CA TRP A 51 3.49 1.12 -8.14
C TRP A 51 2.76 2.38 -8.64
N PRO A 52 2.06 2.38 -9.80
CA PRO A 52 1.33 3.55 -10.26
C PRO A 52 0.23 3.99 -9.29
N ALA A 53 -0.53 3.04 -8.74
CA ALA A 53 -1.62 3.31 -7.80
C ALA A 53 -1.08 3.81 -6.45
N ALA A 54 -0.04 3.17 -5.92
CA ALA A 54 0.61 3.60 -4.68
C ALA A 54 1.17 5.02 -4.79
N ARG A 55 1.85 5.35 -5.91
CA ARG A 55 2.34 6.72 -6.15
C ARG A 55 1.24 7.75 -6.38
N SER A 56 0.05 7.32 -6.78
CA SER A 56 -1.13 8.18 -6.93
C SER A 56 -1.92 8.31 -5.63
N GLY A 57 -1.44 7.70 -4.54
CA GLY A 57 -2.03 7.81 -3.22
C GLY A 57 -3.19 6.86 -2.96
N ASN A 58 -3.34 5.76 -3.71
CA ASN A 58 -4.27 4.71 -3.33
C ASN A 58 -3.78 4.01 -2.05
N ALA A 59 -4.59 4.01 -0.99
CA ALA A 59 -4.18 3.52 0.33
C ALA A 59 -3.95 2.00 0.37
N ASP A 60 -4.75 1.21 -0.35
CA ASP A 60 -4.59 -0.24 -0.42
C ASP A 60 -3.27 -0.59 -1.13
N ALA A 61 -2.94 0.11 -2.21
CA ALA A 61 -1.68 -0.09 -2.92
C ALA A 61 -0.47 0.36 -2.08
N GLU A 62 -0.58 1.47 -1.35
CA GLU A 62 0.46 1.92 -0.41
C GLU A 62 0.70 0.91 0.71
N GLU A 63 -0.37 0.30 1.25
CA GLU A 63 -0.27 -0.76 2.27
C GLU A 63 0.48 -1.98 1.71
N LEU A 64 0.10 -2.46 0.52
CA LEU A 64 0.75 -3.59 -0.11
C LEU A 64 2.23 -3.32 -0.43
N ILE A 65 2.58 -2.12 -0.91
CA ILE A 65 3.99 -1.73 -1.10
C ILE A 65 4.74 -1.74 0.26
N GLY A 66 4.09 -1.30 1.34
CA GLY A 66 4.62 -1.43 2.71
C GLY A 66 4.93 -2.88 3.09
N VAL A 67 4.01 -3.81 2.83
CA VAL A 67 4.20 -5.26 3.05
C VAL A 67 5.40 -5.77 2.26
N MET A 68 5.52 -5.37 1.00
CA MET A 68 6.60 -5.84 0.12
C MET A 68 7.98 -5.41 0.62
N TYR A 69 8.12 -4.16 1.09
CA TYR A 69 9.36 -3.72 1.73
C TYR A 69 9.60 -4.40 3.08
N ALA A 70 8.56 -4.60 3.90
CA ALA A 70 8.70 -5.23 5.22
C ALA A 70 9.20 -6.69 5.11
N MET A 71 8.78 -7.39 4.06
CA MET A 71 9.06 -8.82 3.85
C MET A 71 10.12 -9.11 2.79
N GLY A 72 10.60 -8.11 2.05
CA GLY A 72 11.53 -8.30 0.94
C GLY A 72 10.90 -9.03 -0.26
N LEU A 73 9.62 -8.79 -0.53
CA LEU A 73 8.88 -9.46 -1.60
C LEU A 73 9.07 -8.69 -2.90
N GLY A 74 9.91 -9.21 -3.80
CA GLY A 74 10.16 -8.57 -5.11
C GLY A 74 11.00 -7.29 -5.05
N VAL A 75 11.33 -6.83 -3.84
CA VAL A 75 12.22 -5.70 -3.54
C VAL A 75 13.16 -6.08 -2.39
N GLU A 76 14.25 -5.34 -2.21
CA GLU A 76 15.10 -5.49 -1.03
C GLU A 76 14.31 -5.13 0.24
N GLN A 77 14.43 -5.95 1.28
CA GLN A 77 13.79 -5.71 2.57
C GLN A 77 14.30 -4.41 3.18
N ASP A 78 13.38 -3.53 3.57
CA ASP A 78 13.71 -2.23 4.15
C ASP A 78 12.60 -1.76 5.09
N ASP A 79 12.86 -1.89 6.38
CA ASP A 79 11.91 -1.56 7.44
C ASP A 79 11.57 -0.06 7.49
N VAL A 80 12.52 0.81 7.13
CA VAL A 80 12.29 2.27 7.14
C VAL A 80 11.34 2.64 6.00
N ARG A 81 11.60 2.13 4.79
CA ARG A 81 10.70 2.34 3.65
C ARG A 81 9.34 1.70 3.90
N ALA A 82 9.28 0.51 4.47
CA ALA A 82 8.01 -0.14 4.83
C ALA A 82 7.18 0.74 5.77
N PHE A 83 7.79 1.24 6.84
CA PHE A 83 7.14 2.15 7.78
C PHE A 83 6.62 3.42 7.11
N GLU A 84 7.40 4.04 6.22
CA GLU A 84 6.97 5.23 5.48
C GLU A 84 5.73 4.96 4.59
N TRP A 85 5.69 3.82 3.90
CA TRP A 85 4.55 3.45 3.06
C TRP A 85 3.31 3.12 3.88
N TYR A 86 3.47 2.33 4.95
CA TYR A 86 2.39 2.09 5.88
C TYR A 86 1.86 3.38 6.48
N LEU A 87 2.73 4.35 6.84
CA LEU A 87 2.28 5.61 7.44
C LEU A 87 1.43 6.42 6.47
N ARG A 88 1.79 6.46 5.18
CA ARG A 88 0.99 7.14 4.14
C ARG A 88 -0.41 6.54 4.02
N SER A 89 -0.50 5.21 4.00
CA SER A 89 -1.76 4.49 3.93
C SER A 89 -2.60 4.65 5.21
N ALA A 90 -1.95 4.50 6.38
CA ALA A 90 -2.57 4.61 7.68
C ALA A 90 -3.15 6.01 7.95
N MET A 91 -2.47 7.06 7.47
CA MET A 91 -2.95 8.45 7.51
C MET A 91 -4.22 8.69 6.70
N LYS A 92 -4.58 7.79 5.78
CA LYS A 92 -5.83 7.84 4.99
C LYS A 92 -6.94 6.98 5.60
N GLY A 93 -6.71 6.42 6.78
CA GLY A 93 -7.69 5.58 7.46
C GLY A 93 -7.67 4.11 7.04
N HIS A 94 -6.64 3.63 6.34
CA HIS A 94 -6.55 2.21 5.98
C HIS A 94 -6.26 1.36 7.23
N PRO A 95 -7.16 0.45 7.64
CA PRO A 95 -7.02 -0.26 8.92
C PRO A 95 -5.79 -1.19 8.97
N GLY A 96 -5.57 -2.01 7.94
CA GLY A 96 -4.41 -2.92 7.88
C GLY A 96 -3.06 -2.19 8.04
N ALA A 97 -2.85 -1.08 7.34
CA ALA A 97 -1.68 -0.23 7.51
C ALA A 97 -1.57 0.41 8.92
N GLN A 98 -2.70 0.79 9.55
CA GLN A 98 -2.70 1.25 10.94
C GLN A 98 -2.22 0.15 11.90
N SER A 99 -2.66 -1.09 11.71
CA SER A 99 -2.13 -2.25 12.44
C SER A 99 -0.65 -2.47 12.16
N GLY A 100 -0.22 -2.35 10.90
CA GLY A 100 1.19 -2.43 10.53
C GLY A 100 2.06 -1.41 11.28
N ILE A 101 1.64 -0.14 11.33
CA ILE A 101 2.33 0.90 12.10
C ILE A 101 2.30 0.60 13.60
N GLY A 102 1.17 0.13 14.13
CA GLY A 102 1.05 -0.29 15.53
C GLY A 102 2.09 -1.33 15.90
N TRP A 103 2.28 -2.33 15.04
CA TRP A 103 3.27 -3.39 15.23
C TRP A 103 4.72 -2.86 15.20
N TYR A 104 5.04 -1.99 14.24
CA TYR A 104 6.38 -1.37 14.18
C TYR A 104 6.73 -0.62 15.47
N TYR A 105 5.78 0.14 16.03
CA TYR A 105 5.97 0.80 17.32
C TYR A 105 6.05 -0.18 18.48
N GLU A 106 5.24 -1.24 18.48
CA GLU A 106 5.21 -2.24 19.55
C GLU A 106 6.56 -2.96 19.69
N ILE A 107 7.18 -3.34 18.57
CA ILE A 107 8.45 -4.08 18.59
C ILE A 107 9.67 -3.17 18.40
N GLY A 108 9.48 -1.89 18.08
CA GLY A 108 10.56 -0.92 17.84
C GLY A 108 11.38 -1.19 16.58
N ARG A 109 10.81 -1.84 15.57
CA ARG A 109 11.53 -2.24 14.36
C ARG A 109 11.83 -1.05 13.47
N GLY A 110 13.10 -0.88 13.07
CA GLY A 110 13.55 0.31 12.36
C GLY A 110 13.51 1.60 13.20
N MET A 111 13.33 1.49 14.52
CA MET A 111 13.24 2.62 15.46
C MET A 111 14.32 2.53 16.55
N PRO A 112 14.65 3.63 17.24
CA PRO A 112 15.61 3.59 18.36
C PRO A 112 15.15 2.70 19.54
N ALA A 113 13.85 2.61 19.78
CA ALA A 113 13.22 1.79 20.82
C ALA A 113 11.72 1.58 20.52
N PRO A 114 11.06 0.59 21.15
CA PRO A 114 9.61 0.46 21.15
C PRO A 114 8.89 1.69 21.76
N ASP A 115 7.68 1.95 21.28
CA ASP A 115 6.78 2.99 21.80
C ASP A 115 5.36 2.42 21.93
N LEU A 116 5.06 1.86 23.10
CA LEU A 116 3.78 1.20 23.36
C LEU A 116 2.58 2.17 23.36
N VAL A 117 2.83 3.45 23.67
CA VAL A 117 1.78 4.48 23.64
C VAL A 117 1.31 4.71 22.21
N ARG A 118 2.24 4.84 21.26
CA ARG A 118 1.88 4.95 19.84
C ARG A 118 1.35 3.65 19.26
N ALA A 119 1.88 2.50 19.68
CA ALA A 119 1.36 1.20 19.26
C ALA A 119 -0.13 1.06 19.62
N TYR A 120 -0.49 1.33 20.88
CA TYR A 120 -1.87 1.34 21.35
C TYR A 120 -2.75 2.29 20.54
N MET A 121 -2.29 3.52 20.32
CA MET A 121 -3.04 4.51 19.54
C MET A 121 -3.36 3.98 18.14
N TRP A 122 -2.36 3.46 17.43
CA TRP A 122 -2.54 2.98 16.06
C TRP A 122 -3.40 1.74 15.97
N TYR A 123 -3.26 0.76 16.88
CA TYR A 123 -4.18 -0.38 16.93
C TYR A 123 -5.61 0.05 17.27
N THR A 124 -5.80 1.08 18.09
CA THR A 124 -7.15 1.60 18.41
C THR A 124 -7.79 2.24 17.19
N LEU A 125 -7.03 3.04 16.45
CA LEU A 125 -7.49 3.64 15.20
C LEU A 125 -7.81 2.55 14.16
N SER A 126 -7.00 1.49 14.09
CA SER A 126 -7.23 0.34 13.22
C SER A 126 -8.53 -0.40 13.55
N ALA A 127 -8.77 -0.66 14.84
CA ALA A 127 -10.01 -1.28 15.30
C ALA A 127 -11.24 -0.42 14.98
N ILE A 128 -11.17 0.91 15.18
CA ILE A 128 -12.22 1.85 14.75
C ILE A 128 -12.39 1.83 13.23
N GLY A 129 -11.29 1.65 12.49
CA GLY A 129 -11.22 1.50 11.05
C GLY A 129 -11.92 0.25 10.52
N GLY A 130 -11.99 -0.80 11.34
CA GLY A 130 -12.68 -2.06 11.03
C GLY A 130 -11.74 -3.25 10.84
N ASP A 131 -10.48 -3.16 11.26
CA ASP A 131 -9.59 -4.34 11.31
C ASP A 131 -10.01 -5.25 12.49
N PRO A 132 -10.46 -6.50 12.21
CA PRO A 132 -10.88 -7.42 13.26
C PRO A 132 -9.73 -7.90 14.16
N ASP A 133 -8.49 -7.92 13.64
CA ASP A 133 -7.32 -8.43 14.35
C ASP A 133 -6.67 -7.36 15.24
N ALA A 134 -7.01 -6.09 15.02
CA ALA A 134 -6.50 -4.97 15.81
C ALA A 134 -6.95 -5.04 17.29
N ALA A 135 -8.13 -5.61 17.58
CA ALA A 135 -8.60 -5.81 18.95
C ALA A 135 -7.69 -6.76 19.74
N ILE A 136 -7.23 -7.84 19.11
CA ILE A 136 -6.28 -8.79 19.72
C ILE A 136 -4.96 -8.08 20.01
N SER A 137 -4.47 -7.29 19.05
CA SER A 137 -3.23 -6.53 19.19
C SER A 137 -3.30 -5.51 20.34
N LEU A 138 -4.47 -4.87 20.53
CA LEU A 138 -4.71 -3.98 21.69
C LEU A 138 -4.65 -4.73 23.02
N GLU A 139 -5.29 -5.89 23.10
CA GLU A 139 -5.25 -6.70 24.33
C GLU A 139 -3.82 -7.10 24.69
N GLU A 140 -2.99 -7.45 23.70
CA GLU A 140 -1.60 -7.81 23.92
C GLU A 140 -0.73 -6.61 24.32
N VAL A 141 -0.92 -5.44 23.69
CA VAL A 141 -0.10 -4.26 23.99
C VAL A 141 -0.40 -3.71 25.39
N VAL A 142 -1.66 -3.69 25.81
CA VAL A 142 -2.08 -3.18 27.14
C VAL A 142 -1.41 -3.95 28.28
N LYS A 143 -1.20 -5.26 28.14
CA LYS A 143 -0.52 -6.10 29.15
C LYS A 143 0.92 -5.64 29.42
N LYS A 144 1.52 -4.92 28.48
CA LYS A 144 2.91 -4.43 28.54
C LYS A 144 3.00 -2.98 29.02
N MET A 145 1.87 -2.29 29.17
CA MET A 145 1.81 -0.86 29.47
C MET A 145 1.53 -0.59 30.96
N THR A 146 2.05 0.54 31.43
CA THR A 146 1.68 1.13 32.71
C THR A 146 0.37 1.91 32.60
N PRO A 147 -0.36 2.15 33.72
CA PRO A 147 -1.56 3.00 33.70
C PRO A 147 -1.29 4.39 33.12
N ALA A 148 -0.14 4.99 33.42
CA ALA A 148 0.22 6.31 32.91
C ALA A 148 0.48 6.32 31.38
N GLU A 149 0.92 5.22 30.80
CA GLU A 149 1.07 5.07 29.35
C GLU A 149 -0.29 4.89 28.68
N ILE A 150 -1.19 4.12 29.31
CA ILE A 150 -2.57 3.95 28.82
C ILE A 150 -3.29 5.31 28.79
N ASP A 151 -3.19 6.09 29.87
CA ASP A 151 -3.78 7.43 29.94
C ASP A 151 -3.27 8.33 28.81
N LYS A 152 -1.95 8.33 28.55
CA LYS A 152 -1.36 9.08 27.43
C LYS A 152 -1.86 8.58 26.08
N ALA A 153 -2.01 7.27 25.92
CA ALA A 153 -2.47 6.69 24.67
C ALA A 153 -3.93 7.07 24.39
N HIS A 154 -4.80 7.12 25.41
CA HIS A 154 -6.17 7.61 25.27
C HIS A 154 -6.22 9.06 24.80
N VAL A 155 -5.37 9.94 25.32
CA VAL A 155 -5.28 11.32 24.82
C VAL A 155 -4.93 11.35 23.34
N LEU A 156 -3.92 10.59 22.92
CA LEU A 156 -3.54 10.53 21.50
C LEU A 156 -4.64 9.94 20.61
N VAL A 157 -5.36 8.93 21.10
CA VAL A 157 -6.49 8.35 20.36
C VAL A 157 -7.57 9.40 20.12
N GLU A 158 -7.97 10.15 21.14
CA GLU A 158 -9.00 11.19 20.99
C GLU A 158 -8.56 12.28 19.99
N ASP A 159 -7.30 12.70 20.04
CA ASP A 159 -6.76 13.70 19.11
C ASP A 159 -6.79 13.21 17.65
N TYR A 160 -6.34 11.99 17.39
CA TYR A 160 -6.24 11.45 16.03
C TYR A 160 -7.58 10.93 15.49
N LYS A 161 -8.43 10.36 16.35
CA LYS A 161 -9.74 9.82 15.96
C LYS A 161 -10.59 10.89 15.30
N VAL A 162 -10.62 12.11 15.86
CA VAL A 162 -11.42 13.22 15.32
C VAL A 162 -10.99 13.57 13.88
N TRP A 163 -9.70 13.50 13.58
CA TRP A 163 -9.19 13.81 12.25
C TRP A 163 -9.39 12.66 11.25
N MET A 164 -9.17 11.41 11.67
CA MET A 164 -9.24 10.24 10.79
C MET A 164 -10.65 9.71 10.57
N TYR A 165 -11.48 9.78 11.60
CA TYR A 165 -12.82 9.20 11.62
C TYR A 165 -13.85 10.19 12.17
N PRO A 166 -14.02 11.37 11.55
CA PRO A 166 -14.89 12.44 12.07
C PRO A 166 -16.38 12.07 12.17
N PHE A 167 -16.79 10.95 11.57
CA PHE A 167 -18.18 10.49 11.53
C PHE A 167 -18.37 9.10 12.17
N ARG A 168 -17.38 8.58 12.91
CA ARG A 168 -17.48 7.31 13.66
C ARG A 168 -17.33 7.50 15.17
#